data_AF-A0A7I7XEN4-F1
#
_entry.id   AF-A0A7I7XEN4-F1
#
_cell.length_a   1.000
_cell.length_b   1.000
_cell.length_c   1.000
_cell.angle_alpha   90.00
_cell.angle_beta   90.00
_cell.angle_gamma   90.00
#
_symmetry.space_group_name_H-M   'P 1'
#
loop_
_entity.id
_entity.type
_entity.pdbx_description
1 polymer ?
#
loop_
_entity_poly.entity_id
_entity_poly.type
_entity_poly.pdbx_seq_one_letter_code
_entity_poly.pdbx_strand_id
1 'polypeptide(L)' 'MGVADLLTAAVAAANRLTVVHYDGDFDTAATLLNFAHRWVAEPGTL' A
#
# COMPACT_ATOMS: atom_id res chain seq x y z
N MET A 1 8.71 1.41 6.43
CA MET A 1 8.76 0.76 5.11
C MET A 1 9.64 -0.48 5.16
N GLY A 2 9.04 -1.66 5.18
CA GLY A 2 9.74 -2.94 5.04
C GLY A 2 9.83 -3.44 3.59
N VAL A 3 10.65 -4.47 3.37
CA VAL A 3 10.75 -5.15 2.05
C VAL A 3 9.41 -5.77 1.65
N ALA A 4 8.64 -6.27 2.61
CA ALA A 4 7.33 -6.86 2.37
C ALA A 4 6.33 -5.86 1.78
N ASP A 5 6.35 -4.60 2.23
CA ASP A 5 5.41 -3.56 1.75
C ASP A 5 5.72 -3.21 0.29
N LEU A 6 7.01 -3.08 -0.05
CA LEU A 6 7.44 -2.82 -1.42
C LEU A 6 7.12 -3.98 -2.36
N LEU A 7 7.34 -5.23 -1.94
CA LEU A 7 6.96 -6.40 -2.74
C LEU A 7 5.45 -6.48 -2.93
N THR A 8 4.67 -6.20 -1.89
CA THR A 8 3.20 -6.17 -1.96
C THR A 8 2.71 -5.09 -2.92
N ALA A 9 3.25 -3.86 -2.80
CA ALA A 9 2.94 -2.74 -3.69
C ALA A 9 3.34 -3.05 -5.16
N ALA A 10 4.50 -3.65 -5.38
CA ALA A 10 4.96 -4.03 -6.72
C ALA A 10 4.06 -5.09 -7.36
N VAL A 11 3.65 -6.11 -6.60
CA VAL A 11 2.68 -7.12 -7.07
C VAL A 11 1.34 -6.47 -7.40
N ALA A 12 0.87 -5.54 -6.58
CA ALA A 12 -0.39 -4.83 -6.83
C ALA A 12 -0.32 -3.96 -8.10
N ALA A 13 0.77 -3.21 -8.28
CA ALA A 13 1.02 -2.42 -9.49
C ALA A 13 1.00 -3.29 -10.75
N ALA A 14 1.76 -4.39 -10.73
CA ALA A 14 1.90 -5.29 -11.88
C ALA A 14 0.59 -5.98 -12.28
N ASN A 15 -0.29 -6.24 -11.30
CA ASN A 15 -1.52 -7.00 -11.51
C ASN A 15 -2.79 -6.13 -11.51
N ARG A 16 -2.66 -4.79 -11.42
CA ARG A 16 -3.78 -3.84 -11.32
C ARG A 16 -4.73 -4.17 -10.16
N LEU A 17 -4.15 -4.48 -9.01
CA LEU A 17 -4.89 -4.76 -7.78
C LEU A 17 -4.85 -3.54 -6.85
N THR A 18 -5.80 -3.50 -5.92
CA THR A 18 -5.81 -2.52 -4.82
C THR A 18 -5.29 -3.18 -3.55
N VAL A 19 -4.25 -2.61 -2.96
CA VAL A 19 -3.82 -3.01 -1.61
C VAL A 19 -4.80 -2.42 -0.60
N VAL A 20 -5.46 -3.27 0.19
CA VAL A 20 -6.26 -2.84 1.34
C VAL A 20 -5.42 -3.02 2.60
N HIS A 21 -5.14 -1.94 3.31
CA HIS A 21 -4.16 -1.93 4.40
C HIS A 21 -4.60 -1.06 5.58
N TYR A 22 -3.93 -1.24 6.72
CA TYR A 22 -3.93 -0.32 7.84
C TYR A 22 -2.49 -0.06 8.27
N ASP A 23 -1.75 0.56 7.36
CA ASP A 23 -0.31 0.78 7.50
C ASP A 23 0.10 1.98 6.66
N GLY A 24 0.65 3.01 7.31
CA GLY A 24 1.06 4.27 6.65
C GLY A 24 2.25 4.09 5.70
N ASP A 25 2.94 2.95 5.78
CA ASP A 25 3.99 2.59 4.84
C ASP A 25 3.46 2.54 3.39
N PHE A 26 2.23 2.08 3.14
CA PHE A 26 1.70 2.08 1.77
C PHE A 26 1.47 3.48 1.19
N ASP A 27 1.20 4.50 2.02
CA ASP A 27 1.17 5.89 1.56
C ASP A 27 2.57 6.33 1.10
N THR A 28 3.61 5.95 1.84
CA THR A 28 5.01 6.23 1.45
C THR A 28 5.39 5.47 0.19
N ALA A 29 5.01 4.20 0.07
CA ALA A 29 5.26 3.39 -1.12
C ALA A 29 4.61 4.00 -2.37
N ALA A 30 3.42 4.59 -2.25
CA ALA A 30 2.69 5.23 -3.35
C ALA A 30 3.39 6.48 -3.91
N THR A 31 4.38 7.02 -3.18
CA THR A 31 5.26 8.08 -3.70
C THR A 31 6.31 7.57 -4.69
N LEU A 32 6.60 6.26 -4.68
CA LEU A 32 7.64 5.61 -5.50
C LEU A 32 7.06 4.70 -6.59
N LEU A 33 5.96 4.01 -6.28
CA LEU A 33 5.31 3.04 -7.17
C LEU A 33 3.90 3.52 -7.50
N ASN A 34 3.49 3.39 -8.76
CA ASN A 34 2.12 3.67 -9.16
C ASN A 34 1.23 2.42 -8.94
N PHE A 35 0.58 2.35 -7.78
CA PHE A 35 -0.40 1.30 -7.45
C PHE A 35 -1.59 1.89 -6.70
N ALA A 36 -2.74 1.21 -6.77
CA ALA A 36 -3.92 1.59 -6.00
C ALA A 36 -3.81 1.04 -4.58
N HIS A 37 -4.10 1.87 -3.58
CA HIS A 37 -4.19 1.45 -2.20
C HIS A 37 -5.36 2.13 -1.50
N ARG A 38 -5.84 1.51 -0.43
CA ARG A 38 -6.95 2.02 0.38
C ARG A 38 -6.81 1.57 1.83
N TRP A 39 -6.99 2.53 2.73
CA TRP A 39 -7.15 2.28 4.15
C TRP A 39 -8.41 1.45 4.45
N VAL A 40 -8.30 0.42 5.30
CA VAL A 40 -9.48 -0.38 5.76
C VAL A 40 -10.35 0.39 6.75
N ALA A 41 -9.77 1.33 7.50
CA ALA A 41 -10.43 2.25 8.42
C ALA A 41 -9.70 3.59 8.41
N GLU A 42 -10.29 4.65 8.98
CA GLU A 42 -9.63 5.96 9.06
C GLU A 42 -8.27 5.86 9.79
N PRO A 43 -7.20 6.49 9.28
CA PRO A 43 -5.91 6.47 9.97
C PRO A 43 -6.01 6.95 11.42
N GLY A 44 -5.43 6.19 12.35
CA GLY A 44 -5.47 6.48 13.79
C GLY A 44 -6.70 5.94 14.55
N THR A 45 -7.54 5.11 13.93
CA THR A 45 -8.74 4.52 14.57
C THR A 45 -8.63 3.03 14.93
N LEU A 46 -7.67 2.31 14.35
CA LEU A 46 -7.20 0.98 14.74
C LEU A 46 -5.77 1.03 15.29
#